data_AF-A0A7H8WAC5-F1
#
_entry.id   AF-A0A7H8WAC5-F1
#
_cell.length_a   1.000
_cell.length_b   1.000
_cell.length_c   1.000
_cell.angle_alpha   90.00
_cell.angle_beta   90.00
_cell.angle_gamma   90.00
#
_symmetry.space_group_name_H-M   'P 1'
#
loop_
_entity.id
_entity.type
_entity.pdbx_description
1 polymer ?
#
loop_
_entity_poly.entity_id
_entity_poly.type
_entity_poly.pdbx_seq_one_letter_code
_entity_poly.pdbx_strand_id
1 'polypeptide(L)'
;MKNLIVFLLISSSISGQNLDDYHLDLIKKNILTYRIFFLSHTIDSEYKFNYECLLPTFGWNLRIESEVETISFPEEKKYTFFKISNNNYSYLKFDSQDNLIVDKFDCGYIPFSEKFLIAINGKEILFISGMFFKSPISHFFRLDKKKPVTFLSFLNLKLYNYSIYNIKFKKANRKKIVFNGLISNETVTIEINPKNYDDIKVFYNNIKGHVAIK
;
A
#
# COMPACT_ATOMS: atom_id res chain seq x y z
N MET A 1 -35.33 47.31 2.96
CA MET A 1 -33.96 46.96 2.52
C MET A 1 -33.57 45.64 3.17
N LYS A 2 -33.43 44.57 2.39
CA LYS A 2 -33.07 43.22 2.87
C LYS A 2 -31.54 43.13 2.91
N ASN A 3 -30.96 43.08 4.11
CA ASN A 3 -29.53 42.79 4.28
C ASN A 3 -29.33 41.28 4.17
N LEU A 4 -28.79 40.85 3.04
CA LEU A 4 -28.35 39.49 2.77
C LEU A 4 -26.97 39.32 3.43
N ILE A 5 -26.94 38.72 4.63
CA ILE A 5 -25.68 38.31 5.27
C ILE A 5 -25.26 37.01 4.57
N VAL A 6 -24.32 37.14 3.64
CA VAL A 6 -23.63 36.01 3.01
C VAL A 6 -22.64 35.47 4.03
N PHE A 7 -23.00 34.36 4.69
CA PHE A 7 -22.06 33.56 5.45
C PHE A 7 -21.09 32.90 4.47
N LEU A 8 -19.90 33.48 4.34
CA LEU A 8 -18.73 32.82 3.79
C LEU A 8 -18.38 31.65 4.71
N LEU A 9 -18.82 30.45 4.34
CA LEU A 9 -18.27 29.19 4.84
C LEU A 9 -16.83 29.11 4.34
N ILE A 10 -15.91 29.66 5.12
CA ILE A 10 -14.50 29.32 5.04
C ILE A 10 -14.44 27.86 5.46
N SER A 11 -14.40 26.96 4.47
CA SER A 11 -14.00 25.57 4.66
C SER A 11 -12.61 25.59 5.25
N SER A 12 -12.53 25.48 6.57
CA SER A 12 -11.31 25.16 7.29
C SER A 12 -10.75 23.91 6.64
N SER A 13 -9.61 24.09 5.96
CA SER A 13 -8.75 23.00 5.53
C SER A 13 -8.67 21.99 6.66
N ILE A 14 -9.12 20.77 6.37
CA ILE A 14 -8.91 19.61 7.23
C ILE A 14 -7.42 19.64 7.55
N SER A 15 -7.09 19.98 8.79
CA SER A 15 -5.74 19.85 9.30
C SER A 15 -5.41 18.37 9.16
N GLY A 16 -4.73 18.01 8.08
CA GLY A 16 -4.24 16.67 7.86
C GLY A 16 -3.51 16.28 9.14
N GLN A 17 -4.03 15.29 9.85
CA GLN A 17 -3.29 14.72 10.96
C GLN A 17 -2.03 14.14 10.34
N ASN A 18 -0.95 14.91 10.37
CA ASN A 18 0.33 14.45 9.89
C ASN A 18 0.76 13.30 10.80
N LEU A 19 1.24 12.23 10.19
CA LEU A 19 1.88 11.14 10.92
C LEU A 19 2.99 11.72 11.79
N ASP A 20 3.06 11.29 13.05
CA ASP A 20 4.18 11.66 13.91
C ASP A 20 5.49 10.99 13.42
N ASP A 21 6.61 11.51 13.92
CA ASP A 21 7.95 11.05 13.51
C ASP A 21 8.18 9.56 13.78
N TYR A 22 7.57 9.02 14.84
CA TYR A 22 7.68 7.61 15.20
C TYR A 22 7.04 6.71 14.14
N HIS A 23 5.81 7.04 13.74
CA HIS A 23 5.09 6.30 12.70
C HIS A 23 5.80 6.44 11.35
N LEU A 24 6.23 7.65 10.98
CA LEU A 24 6.95 7.90 9.74
C LEU A 24 8.24 7.07 9.64
N ASP A 25 9.03 6.99 10.71
CA ASP A 25 10.25 6.19 10.76
C ASP A 25 9.98 4.69 10.57
N LEU A 26 8.98 4.15 11.28
CA LEU A 26 8.60 2.73 11.15
C LEU A 26 8.12 2.39 9.75
N ILE A 27 7.31 3.25 9.13
CA ILE A 27 6.81 3.07 7.77
C ILE A 27 7.99 3.07 6.78
N LYS A 28 8.89 4.05 6.86
CA LYS A 28 10.08 4.13 5.99
C LYS A 28 10.95 2.88 6.11
N LYS A 29 11.21 2.42 7.35
CA LYS A 29 11.99 1.19 7.61
C LYS A 29 11.35 -0.05 6.99
N ASN A 30 10.02 -0.19 7.09
CA ASN A 30 9.30 -1.33 6.51
C ASN A 30 9.38 -1.31 4.97
N ILE A 31 9.18 -0.15 4.33
CA ILE A 31 9.32 0.03 2.86
C ILE A 31 10.72 -0.40 2.42
N LEU A 32 11.76 0.14 3.05
CA LEU A 32 13.15 -0.14 2.68
C LEU A 32 13.50 -1.62 2.89
N THR A 33 13.08 -2.21 4.00
CA THR A 33 13.36 -3.62 4.29
C THR A 33 12.66 -4.54 3.28
N TYR A 34 11.39 -4.26 2.96
CA TYR A 34 10.67 -5.03 1.94
C TYR A 34 11.32 -4.87 0.57
N ARG A 35 11.75 -3.65 0.19
CA ARG A 35 12.47 -3.40 -1.06
C ARG A 35 13.73 -4.27 -1.17
N ILE A 36 14.56 -4.29 -0.12
CA ILE A 36 15.77 -5.12 -0.06
C ILE A 36 15.42 -6.60 -0.18
N PHE A 37 14.41 -7.07 0.56
CA PHE A 37 13.93 -8.45 0.46
C PHE A 37 13.48 -8.80 -0.97
N PHE A 38 12.66 -7.95 -1.60
CA PHE A 38 12.14 -8.19 -2.94
C PHE A 38 13.26 -8.26 -3.99
N LEU A 39 14.18 -7.29 -3.98
CA LEU A 39 15.26 -7.21 -4.95
C LEU A 39 16.27 -8.35 -4.78
N SER A 40 16.52 -8.80 -3.55
CA SER A 40 17.40 -9.95 -3.28
C SER A 40 16.82 -11.31 -3.68
N HIS A 41 15.50 -11.43 -3.83
CA HIS A 41 14.83 -12.72 -4.10
C HIS A 41 14.23 -12.83 -5.52
N THR A 42 13.94 -11.71 -6.19
CA THR A 42 13.18 -11.72 -7.46
C THR A 42 14.06 -11.51 -8.68
N ILE A 43 15.23 -10.89 -8.51
CA ILE A 43 16.06 -10.46 -9.63
C ILE A 43 17.25 -11.41 -9.70
N ASP A 44 17.29 -12.18 -10.78
CA ASP A 44 18.49 -12.93 -11.16
C ASP A 44 19.67 -11.95 -11.21
N SER A 45 20.78 -12.35 -10.61
CA SER A 45 21.94 -11.57 -10.14
C SER A 45 22.63 -10.60 -11.12
N GLU A 46 22.07 -10.33 -12.30
CA GLU A 46 22.64 -9.47 -13.35
C GLU A 46 22.39 -7.98 -13.13
N TYR A 47 21.35 -7.57 -12.39
CA TYR A 47 21.22 -6.18 -11.95
C TYR A 47 21.97 -5.99 -10.63
N LYS A 48 23.22 -5.53 -10.72
CA LYS A 48 24.01 -5.09 -9.57
C LYS A 48 23.38 -3.81 -9.00
N PHE A 49 22.46 -3.94 -8.06
CA PHE A 49 22.00 -2.79 -7.28
C PHE A 49 23.19 -2.26 -6.46
N ASN A 50 23.51 -0.98 -6.61
CA ASN A 50 24.47 -0.32 -5.73
C ASN A 50 23.90 -0.29 -4.30
N TYR A 51 24.76 -0.42 -3.29
CA TYR A 51 24.38 -0.27 -1.89
C TYR A 51 23.67 1.07 -1.63
N GLU A 52 24.16 2.15 -2.25
CA GLU A 52 23.61 3.52 -2.16
C GLU A 52 22.17 3.62 -2.70
N CYS A 53 21.76 2.65 -3.50
CA CYS A 53 20.43 2.55 -4.06
C CYS A 53 19.45 1.87 -3.08
N LEU A 54 19.91 0.87 -2.33
CA LEU A 54 19.08 0.05 -1.44
C LEU A 54 18.87 0.68 -0.07
N LEU A 55 19.87 1.41 0.42
CA LEU A 55 19.85 2.03 1.73
C LEU A 55 20.17 3.52 1.62
N PRO A 56 19.52 4.37 2.42
CA PRO A 56 19.86 5.78 2.47
C PRO A 56 21.31 5.95 2.91
N THR A 57 22.07 6.76 2.17
CA THR A 57 23.40 7.22 2.58
C THR A 57 23.27 8.21 3.74
N PHE A 58 24.38 8.49 4.45
CA PHE A 58 24.35 9.33 5.65
C PHE A 58 23.65 10.69 5.40
N GLY A 59 22.68 11.01 6.26
CA GLY A 59 21.88 12.25 6.19
C GLY A 59 20.70 12.22 5.21
N TRP A 60 20.60 11.20 4.35
CA TRP A 60 19.46 11.04 3.45
C TRP A 60 18.32 10.26 4.11
N ASN A 61 17.09 10.61 3.74
CA ASN A 61 15.88 9.99 4.23
C ASN A 61 14.97 9.64 3.07
N LEU A 62 14.31 8.48 3.13
CA LEU A 62 13.30 8.13 2.14
C LEU A 62 12.17 9.18 2.17
N ARG A 63 11.88 9.77 1.02
CA ARG A 63 10.76 10.71 0.86
C ARG A 63 9.46 9.92 0.74
N ILE A 64 8.59 10.07 1.72
CA ILE A 64 7.22 9.57 1.67
C ILE A 64 6.24 10.72 1.88
N GLU A 65 5.07 10.60 1.25
CA GLU A 65 3.94 11.48 1.48
C GLU A 65 2.81 10.66 2.10
N SER A 66 2.05 11.28 3.00
CA SER A 66 0.94 10.62 3.70
C SER A 66 -0.30 11.49 3.62
N GLU A 67 -1.43 10.85 3.31
CA GLU A 67 -2.74 11.49 3.27
C GLU A 67 -3.73 10.63 4.05
N VAL A 68 -4.60 11.26 4.84
CA VAL A 68 -5.71 10.56 5.50
C VAL A 68 -6.66 10.04 4.44
N GLU A 69 -6.92 8.74 4.44
CA GLU A 69 -7.80 8.09 3.47
C GLU A 69 -9.11 7.72 4.17
N THR A 70 -10.25 8.12 3.60
CA THR A 70 -11.56 7.72 4.13
C THR A 70 -11.92 6.35 3.59
N ILE A 71 -11.95 5.36 4.47
CA ILE A 71 -12.14 3.95 4.12
C ILE A 71 -13.24 3.35 4.98
N SER A 72 -14.04 2.47 4.37
CA SER A 72 -14.93 1.61 5.16
C SER A 72 -14.20 0.36 5.66
N PHE A 73 -14.18 0.18 6.98
CA PHE A 73 -13.52 -0.88 7.74
C PHE A 73 -14.41 -1.33 8.91
N PRO A 74 -14.56 -2.64 9.19
CA PRO A 74 -15.48 -3.12 10.24
C PRO A 74 -15.29 -2.52 11.65
N GLU A 75 -14.09 -2.01 11.95
CA GLU A 75 -13.75 -1.30 13.20
C GLU A 75 -13.28 0.16 12.96
N GLU A 76 -13.90 0.85 12.01
CA GLU A 76 -13.61 2.25 11.60
C GLU A 76 -13.35 3.24 12.75
N LYS A 77 -14.01 3.08 13.90
CA LYS A 77 -13.89 4.02 15.03
C LYS A 77 -12.55 3.94 15.79
N LYS A 78 -11.74 2.90 15.56
CA LYS A 78 -10.47 2.70 16.28
C LYS A 78 -9.24 3.10 15.48
N TYR A 79 -9.34 3.14 14.16
CA TYR A 79 -8.18 3.30 13.29
C TYR A 79 -8.35 4.50 12.36
N THR A 80 -7.28 5.29 12.25
CA THR A 80 -7.13 6.27 11.18
C THR A 80 -6.36 5.65 10.03
N PHE A 81 -6.91 5.74 8.82
CA PHE A 81 -6.30 5.16 7.62
C PHE A 81 -5.47 6.20 6.88
N PHE A 82 -4.32 5.78 6.39
CA PHE A 82 -3.42 6.63 5.62
C PHE A 82 -3.02 5.98 4.32
N LYS A 83 -3.16 6.72 3.22
CA LYS A 83 -2.48 6.43 1.96
C LYS A 83 -1.05 6.95 2.07
N ILE A 84 -0.10 6.06 1.80
CA ILE A 84 1.33 6.40 1.77
C ILE A 84 1.83 6.35 0.32
N SER A 85 2.44 7.43 -0.14
CA SER A 85 3.11 7.49 -1.43
C SER A 85 4.62 7.48 -1.25
N ASN A 86 5.32 6.59 -1.95
CA ASN A 86 6.77 6.41 -1.81
C ASN A 86 7.62 7.29 -2.75
N ASN A 87 6.97 8.14 -3.55
CA ASN A 87 7.59 9.09 -4.47
C ASN A 87 8.69 8.46 -5.34
N ASN A 88 8.45 7.27 -5.87
CA ASN A 88 9.39 6.50 -6.70
C ASN A 88 10.75 6.31 -6.03
N TYR A 89 10.75 6.06 -4.71
CA TYR A 89 11.94 5.88 -3.89
C TYR A 89 12.93 7.06 -3.97
N SER A 90 12.41 8.28 -4.06
CA SER A 90 13.24 9.48 -3.91
C SER A 90 13.68 9.65 -2.46
N TYR A 91 14.83 10.30 -2.29
CA TYR A 91 15.41 10.61 -0.99
C TYR A 91 15.56 12.11 -0.83
N LEU A 92 15.53 12.55 0.43
CA LEU A 92 15.73 13.94 0.79
C LEU A 92 16.79 14.09 1.87
N LYS A 93 17.52 15.21 1.85
CA LYS A 93 18.39 15.67 2.92
C LYS A 93 18.33 17.19 3.02
N PHE A 94 18.70 17.73 4.16
CA PHE A 94 19.00 19.15 4.30
C PHE A 94 20.51 19.36 4.16
N ASP A 95 20.93 20.40 3.44
CA ASP A 95 22.33 20.81 3.40
C ASP A 95 22.70 21.65 4.63
N SER A 96 23.94 22.15 4.68
CA SER A 96 24.41 22.98 5.80
C SER A 96 23.76 24.36 5.87
N GLN A 97 22.92 24.72 4.91
CA GLN A 97 22.19 25.98 4.81
C GLN A 97 20.67 25.76 4.98
N ASP A 98 20.26 24.58 5.44
CA ASP A 98 18.86 24.14 5.58
C ASP A 98 18.08 24.13 4.25
N ASN A 99 18.75 24.06 3.10
CA ASN A 99 18.07 23.83 1.83
C ASN A 99 17.71 22.36 1.67
N LEU A 100 16.48 22.10 1.23
CA LEU A 100 16.01 20.76 0.90
C LEU A 100 16.64 20.30 -0.42
N ILE A 101 17.45 19.25 -0.36
CA ILE A 101 17.98 18.53 -1.52
C ILE A 101 17.14 17.28 -1.73
N VAL A 102 16.70 17.05 -2.96
CA VAL A 102 15.97 15.85 -3.37
C VAL A 102 16.76 15.14 -4.46
N ASP A 103 16.92 13.83 -4.32
CA ASP A 103 17.61 13.00 -5.30
C ASP A 103 16.89 11.66 -5.51
N LYS A 104 17.16 11.02 -6.63
CA LYS A 104 16.68 9.68 -6.96
C LYS A 104 17.88 8.80 -7.24
N PHE A 105 18.10 7.81 -6.39
CA PHE A 105 19.06 6.76 -6.70
C PHE A 105 18.40 5.79 -7.68
N ASP A 106 18.99 5.66 -8.88
CA ASP A 106 18.46 4.79 -9.92
C ASP A 106 18.68 3.32 -9.54
N CYS A 107 17.57 2.62 -9.34
CA CYS A 107 17.50 1.37 -8.59
C CYS A 107 16.61 0.32 -9.25
N GLY A 108 16.20 0.57 -10.48
CA GLY A 108 15.14 -0.19 -11.10
C GLY A 108 13.75 0.14 -10.53
N TYR A 109 12.77 -0.11 -11.37
CA TYR A 109 11.36 0.08 -11.06
C TYR A 109 10.79 -1.20 -10.43
N ILE A 110 10.04 -1.05 -9.34
CA ILE A 110 9.28 -2.17 -8.76
C ILE A 110 7.78 -1.92 -9.00
N PRO A 111 7.08 -2.84 -9.69
CA PRO A 111 5.65 -2.69 -9.96
C PRO A 111 4.81 -2.54 -8.70
N PHE A 112 3.74 -1.73 -8.77
CA PHE A 112 2.75 -1.53 -7.69
C PHE A 112 3.35 -1.01 -6.37
N SER A 113 4.47 -0.30 -6.47
CA SER A 113 5.21 0.24 -5.34
C SER A 113 4.87 1.70 -5.00
N GLU A 114 4.05 2.38 -5.80
CA GLU A 114 3.87 3.83 -5.68
C GLU A 114 2.92 4.25 -4.56
N LYS A 115 1.94 3.39 -4.22
CA LYS A 115 0.85 3.68 -3.29
C LYS A 115 0.65 2.54 -2.33
N PHE A 116 0.60 2.85 -1.04
CA PHE A 116 0.39 1.89 0.02
C PHE A 116 -0.75 2.32 0.93
N LEU A 117 -1.26 1.39 1.71
CA LEU A 117 -2.30 1.64 2.69
C LEU A 117 -1.87 1.11 4.05
N ILE A 118 -2.02 1.96 5.07
CA ILE A 118 -1.82 1.60 6.46
C ILE A 118 -3.01 2.07 7.32
N ALA A 119 -3.11 1.53 8.52
CA ALA A 119 -4.03 2.01 9.54
C ALA A 119 -3.32 2.18 10.89
N ILE A 120 -3.66 3.21 11.64
CA ILE A 120 -2.99 3.57 12.89
C ILE A 120 -4.00 3.68 14.03
N ASN A 121 -3.66 3.10 15.18
CA ASN A 121 -4.38 3.23 16.44
C ASN A 121 -3.38 3.42 17.59
N GLY A 122 -3.22 4.65 18.08
CA GLY A 122 -2.20 4.96 19.08
C GLY A 122 -0.79 4.74 18.53
N LYS A 123 -0.08 3.70 19.03
CA LYS A 123 1.25 3.29 18.54
C LYS A 123 1.22 2.07 17.61
N GLU A 124 0.04 1.47 17.42
CA GLU A 124 -0.13 0.29 16.60
C GLU A 124 -0.26 0.68 15.12
N ILE A 125 0.48 -0.02 14.26
CA ILE A 125 0.42 0.15 12.79
C ILE A 125 -0.01 -1.17 12.15
N LEU A 126 -1.09 -1.12 11.37
CA LEU A 126 -1.45 -2.18 10.46
C LEU A 126 -0.94 -1.84 9.06
N PHE A 127 0.01 -2.63 8.56
CA PHE A 127 0.48 -2.55 7.18
C PHE A 127 -0.49 -3.33 6.28
N ILE A 128 -1.39 -2.65 5.60
CA ILE A 128 -2.54 -3.31 4.93
C ILE A 128 -2.19 -3.75 3.52
N SER A 129 -1.74 -2.82 2.68
CA SER A 129 -1.47 -3.04 1.26
C SER A 129 -0.14 -2.45 0.85
N GLY A 130 0.35 -2.84 -0.33
CA GLY A 130 1.62 -2.35 -0.84
C GLY A 130 2.78 -3.30 -0.57
N MET A 131 3.97 -2.75 -0.80
CA MET A 131 5.25 -3.43 -0.61
C MET A 131 5.70 -3.29 0.84
N PHE A 132 4.92 -3.88 1.73
CA PHE A 132 5.21 -4.00 3.14
C PHE A 132 5.26 -5.47 3.55
N PHE A 133 5.88 -5.74 4.69
CA PHE A 133 5.53 -6.91 5.49
C PHE A 133 4.15 -6.68 6.09
N LYS A 134 3.12 -7.14 5.38
CA LYS A 134 1.72 -6.84 5.66
C LYS A 134 1.23 -7.50 6.94
N SER A 135 0.49 -6.75 7.74
CA SER A 135 -0.23 -7.26 8.91
C SER A 135 -1.38 -8.18 8.48
N PRO A 136 -1.67 -9.24 9.25
CA PRO A 136 -2.87 -10.04 9.03
C PRO A 136 -4.10 -9.24 9.47
N ILE A 137 -5.02 -8.98 8.55
CA ILE A 137 -6.24 -8.20 8.83
C ILE A 137 -7.52 -8.98 8.58
N SER A 138 -7.43 -10.21 8.07
CA SER A 138 -8.61 -11.02 7.74
C SER A 138 -9.56 -11.22 8.92
N HIS A 139 -9.03 -11.26 10.15
CA HIS A 139 -9.80 -11.47 11.38
C HIS A 139 -10.75 -10.31 11.72
N PHE A 140 -10.51 -9.10 11.21
CA PHE A 140 -11.45 -7.98 11.36
C PHE A 140 -12.70 -8.14 10.49
N PHE A 141 -12.64 -9.02 9.50
CA PHE A 141 -13.72 -9.25 8.54
C PHE A 141 -14.43 -10.57 8.86
N ARG A 142 -15.77 -10.57 8.76
CA ARG A 142 -16.59 -11.79 8.88
C ARG A 142 -16.53 -12.62 7.58
N LEU A 143 -15.33 -13.05 7.19
CA LEU A 143 -15.08 -13.76 5.95
C LEU A 143 -15.65 -15.19 5.98
N ASP A 144 -16.46 -15.51 4.98
CA ASP A 144 -17.04 -16.85 4.83
C ASP A 144 -16.91 -17.33 3.39
N LYS A 145 -16.17 -18.43 3.18
CA LYS A 145 -15.98 -19.05 1.86
C LYS A 145 -17.28 -19.48 1.18
N LYS A 146 -18.37 -19.68 1.94
CA LYS A 146 -19.71 -19.97 1.41
C LYS A 146 -20.46 -18.70 1.00
N LYS A 147 -20.02 -17.52 1.45
CA LYS A 147 -20.58 -16.20 1.12
C LYS A 147 -19.49 -15.29 0.54
N PRO A 148 -19.08 -15.49 -0.73
CA PRO A 148 -17.92 -14.81 -1.33
C PRO A 148 -17.99 -13.28 -1.31
N VAL A 149 -19.19 -12.69 -1.27
CA VAL A 149 -19.40 -11.24 -1.16
C VAL A 149 -18.72 -10.63 0.08
N THR A 150 -18.56 -11.42 1.15
CA THR A 150 -17.90 -10.99 2.39
C THR A 150 -16.42 -10.65 2.20
N PHE A 151 -15.79 -11.13 1.12
CA PHE A 151 -14.38 -10.86 0.82
C PHE A 151 -14.13 -9.54 0.08
N LEU A 152 -15.15 -8.90 -0.48
CA LEU A 152 -14.94 -7.78 -1.39
C LEU A 152 -14.26 -6.58 -0.70
N SER A 153 -14.76 -6.15 0.47
CA SER A 153 -14.14 -5.06 1.23
C SER A 153 -12.73 -5.42 1.69
N PHE A 154 -12.52 -6.65 2.16
CA PHE A 154 -11.21 -7.16 2.55
C PHE A 154 -10.20 -7.13 1.38
N LEU A 155 -10.60 -7.59 0.20
CA LEU A 155 -9.76 -7.61 -0.99
C LEU A 155 -9.43 -6.21 -1.50
N ASN A 156 -10.43 -5.31 -1.53
CA ASN A 156 -10.21 -3.92 -1.93
C ASN A 156 -9.15 -3.23 -1.06
N LEU A 157 -9.10 -3.57 0.23
CA LEU A 157 -8.10 -3.05 1.15
C LEU A 157 -6.75 -3.72 0.96
N LYS A 158 -6.70 -5.06 1.00
CA LYS A 158 -5.43 -5.80 0.87
C LYS A 158 -4.72 -5.58 -0.46
N LEU A 159 -5.48 -5.27 -1.50
CA LEU A 159 -4.99 -5.06 -2.86
C LEU A 159 -5.10 -3.59 -3.31
N TYR A 160 -5.24 -2.65 -2.36
CA TYR A 160 -5.38 -1.22 -2.64
C TYR A 160 -4.27 -0.69 -3.58
N ASN A 161 -3.02 -1.13 -3.40
CA ASN A 161 -1.88 -0.72 -4.23
C ASN A 161 -1.96 -1.19 -5.70
N TYR A 162 -2.76 -2.22 -6.00
CA TYR A 162 -2.94 -2.73 -7.37
C TYR A 162 -4.00 -1.95 -8.15
N SER A 163 -4.84 -1.15 -7.47
CA SER A 163 -5.99 -0.47 -8.09
C SER A 163 -6.92 -1.43 -8.87
N ILE A 164 -7.13 -2.65 -8.33
CA ILE A 164 -8.02 -3.63 -8.96
C ILE A 164 -9.47 -3.19 -8.79
N TYR A 165 -10.22 -3.20 -9.88
CA TYR A 165 -11.66 -2.91 -9.87
C TYR A 165 -12.47 -4.09 -10.40
N ASN A 166 -13.80 -4.02 -10.22
CA ASN A 166 -14.75 -5.04 -10.66
C ASN A 166 -14.41 -6.46 -10.16
N ILE A 167 -13.99 -6.58 -8.90
CA ILE A 167 -13.69 -7.88 -8.30
C ILE A 167 -14.96 -8.74 -8.25
N LYS A 168 -14.92 -9.90 -8.92
CA LYS A 168 -16.03 -10.86 -9.02
C LYS A 168 -15.58 -12.24 -8.59
N PHE A 169 -16.42 -12.91 -7.82
CA PHE A 169 -16.19 -14.30 -7.47
C PHE A 169 -16.23 -15.20 -8.71
N LYS A 170 -15.26 -16.13 -8.79
CA LYS A 170 -15.18 -17.10 -9.89
C LYS A 170 -15.52 -18.51 -9.41
N LYS A 171 -14.82 -19.00 -8.39
CA LYS A 171 -15.02 -20.34 -7.82
C LYS A 171 -14.34 -20.49 -6.46
N ALA A 172 -14.81 -21.44 -5.66
CA ALA A 172 -14.16 -21.85 -4.41
C ALA A 172 -14.05 -23.37 -4.37
N ASN A 173 -12.94 -23.87 -3.82
CA ASN A 173 -12.76 -25.28 -3.49
C ASN A 173 -11.92 -25.42 -2.21
N ARG A 174 -11.54 -26.65 -1.86
CA ARG A 174 -10.75 -26.93 -0.64
C ARG A 174 -9.36 -26.27 -0.64
N LYS A 175 -8.79 -25.98 -1.81
CA LYS A 175 -7.44 -25.45 -1.98
C LYS A 175 -7.40 -23.93 -2.14
N LYS A 176 -8.41 -23.33 -2.76
CA LYS A 176 -8.45 -21.89 -3.06
C LYS A 176 -9.85 -21.32 -3.22
N ILE A 177 -9.96 -20.04 -2.88
CA ILE A 177 -11.07 -19.15 -3.25
C ILE A 177 -10.55 -18.24 -4.35
N VAL A 178 -11.24 -18.17 -5.49
CA VAL A 178 -10.76 -17.47 -6.68
C VAL A 178 -11.73 -16.36 -7.04
N PHE A 179 -11.17 -15.17 -7.22
CA PHE A 179 -11.83 -14.00 -7.78
C PHE A 179 -11.13 -13.58 -9.06
N ASN A 180 -11.85 -12.91 -9.95
CA ASN A 180 -11.27 -12.16 -11.05
C ASN A 180 -11.45 -10.66 -10.78
N GLY A 181 -10.55 -9.83 -11.27
CA GLY A 181 -10.71 -8.38 -11.29
C GLY A 181 -10.07 -7.78 -12.53
N LEU A 182 -10.04 -6.46 -12.61
CA LEU A 182 -9.43 -5.72 -13.71
C LEU A 182 -8.36 -4.74 -13.21
N ILE A 183 -7.24 -4.64 -13.92
CA ILE A 183 -6.23 -3.59 -13.78
C ILE A 183 -6.03 -3.01 -15.18
N SER A 184 -6.31 -1.72 -15.38
CA SER A 184 -6.19 -1.07 -16.70
C SER A 184 -6.85 -1.86 -17.85
N ASN A 185 -8.05 -2.40 -17.61
CA ASN A 185 -8.82 -3.30 -18.50
C ASN A 185 -8.26 -4.71 -18.72
N GLU A 186 -7.12 -5.07 -18.14
CA GLU A 186 -6.60 -6.43 -18.18
C GLU A 186 -7.20 -7.29 -17.06
N THR A 187 -7.53 -8.54 -17.37
CA THR A 187 -8.06 -9.46 -16.37
C THR A 187 -6.95 -10.02 -15.49
N VAL A 188 -7.13 -9.87 -14.18
CA VAL A 188 -6.29 -10.51 -13.17
C VAL A 188 -7.07 -11.58 -12.41
N THR A 189 -6.36 -12.62 -11.98
CA THR A 189 -6.88 -13.67 -11.12
C THR A 189 -6.34 -13.46 -9.70
N ILE A 190 -7.22 -13.43 -8.71
CA ILE A 190 -6.90 -13.33 -7.29
C ILE A 190 -7.20 -14.69 -6.65
N GLU A 191 -6.21 -15.30 -6.01
CA GLU A 191 -6.34 -16.57 -5.30
C GLU A 191 -6.11 -16.36 -3.80
N ILE A 192 -7.04 -16.85 -2.99
CA ILE A 192 -6.98 -16.80 -1.52
C ILE A 192 -6.86 -18.22 -0.99
N ASN A 193 -5.92 -18.44 -0.06
CA ASN A 193 -5.77 -19.69 0.64
C ASN A 193 -6.91 -19.88 1.68
N PRO A 194 -7.74 -20.94 1.61
CA PRO A 194 -8.86 -21.12 2.52
C PRO A 194 -8.45 -21.41 3.98
N LYS A 195 -7.16 -21.71 4.23
CA LYS A 195 -6.60 -21.94 5.56
C LYS A 195 -6.01 -20.67 6.19
N ASN A 196 -5.67 -19.67 5.37
CA ASN A 196 -5.15 -18.39 5.80
C ASN A 196 -5.61 -17.32 4.80
N TYR A 197 -6.65 -16.56 5.15
CA TYR A 197 -7.23 -15.59 4.23
C TYR A 197 -6.32 -14.40 3.92
N ASP A 198 -5.28 -14.15 4.72
CA ASP A 198 -4.26 -13.14 4.44
C ASP A 198 -3.20 -13.59 3.41
N ASP A 199 -3.13 -14.89 3.09
CA ASP A 199 -2.31 -15.44 1.99
C ASP A 199 -3.07 -15.30 0.66
N ILE A 200 -2.78 -14.21 -0.04
CA ILE A 200 -3.41 -13.78 -1.28
C ILE A 200 -2.35 -13.73 -2.39
N LYS A 201 -2.68 -14.31 -3.54
CA LYS A 201 -1.85 -14.27 -4.76
C LYS A 201 -2.59 -13.60 -5.89
N VAL A 202 -1.90 -12.78 -6.68
CA VAL A 202 -2.46 -12.07 -7.84
C VAL A 202 -1.69 -12.47 -9.10
N PHE A 203 -2.41 -12.84 -10.15
CA PHE A 203 -1.84 -13.30 -11.42
C PHE A 203 -2.41 -12.52 -12.60
N TYR A 204 -1.55 -12.07 -13.51
CA TYR A 204 -1.96 -11.48 -14.79
C TYR A 204 -2.28 -12.58 -15.79
N ASN A 205 -3.45 -12.51 -16.42
CA ASN A 205 -3.87 -13.54 -17.36
C ASN A 205 -3.32 -13.34 -18.79
N ASN A 206 -2.51 -12.30 -19.04
CA ASN A 206 -2.15 -11.87 -20.40
C ASN A 206 -0.66 -11.52 -20.65
N ILE A 207 0.27 -12.19 -19.97
CA ILE A 207 1.66 -12.21 -20.43
C ILE A 207 2.04 -13.67 -20.66
N LYS A 208 2.57 -13.98 -21.86
CA LYS A 208 3.24 -15.25 -22.18
C LYS A 208 4.55 -15.40 -21.38
N GLY A 209 4.43 -15.31 -20.06
CA GLY A 209 5.51 -15.23 -19.08
C GLY A 209 4.85 -15.07 -17.71
N HIS A 210 4.77 -16.17 -16.95
CA HIS A 210 4.23 -16.16 -15.61
C HIS A 210 5.18 -15.37 -14.69
N VAL A 211 4.89 -14.09 -14.44
CA VAL A 211 5.48 -13.40 -13.28
C VAL A 211 4.58 -13.69 -12.09
N ALA A 212 4.96 -14.70 -11.30
CA ALA A 212 4.38 -14.90 -9.98
C ALA A 212 5.05 -13.92 -9.02
N ILE A 213 4.35 -12.86 -8.61
CA ILE A 213 4.75 -12.04 -7.47
C ILE A 213 4.30 -12.82 -6.23
N LYS A 214 5.25 -13.47 -5.55
CA LYS A 214 5.01 -14.15 -4.27
C LYS A 214 5.03 -13.14 -3.13
#